data_AF-A0AAN6WH64-F1
#
_entry.id   AF-A0AAN6WH64-F1
#
_cell.length_a   1.000
_cell.length_b   1.000
_cell.length_c   1.000
_cell.angle_alpha   90.00
_cell.angle_beta   90.00
_cell.angle_gamma   90.00
#
_symmetry.space_group_name_H-M   'P 1'
#
loop_
_entity.id
_entity.type
_entity.pdbx_description
1 polymer ?
#
loop_
_entity_poly.entity_id
_entity_poly.type
_entity_poly.pdbx_seq_one_letter_code
_entity_poly.pdbx_strand_id
1 'polypeptide(L)' 'RPKPSLDHPEKFNGNAFGWETWHAQIKAKLRIDQAAIGGPEALFYYVFDRLDGKTQSLVMP' A
#
# COMPACT_ATOMS: atom_id res chain seq x y z
N ARG A 1 -5.40 -23.16 -9.20
CA ARG A 1 -6.15 -22.16 -8.39
C ARG A 1 -5.41 -20.83 -8.48
N PRO A 2 -6.08 -19.68 -8.68
CA PRO A 2 -5.43 -18.39 -8.47
C PRO A 2 -4.89 -18.36 -7.04
N LYS A 3 -3.70 -17.80 -6.84
CA LYS A 3 -3.18 -17.58 -5.49
C LYS A 3 -4.18 -16.67 -4.75
N PRO A 4 -4.51 -16.93 -3.48
CA PRO A 4 -5.32 -16.00 -2.69
C PRO A 4 -4.63 -14.64 -2.68
N SER A 5 -5.35 -13.59 -3.06
CA SER A 5 -4.89 -12.20 -2.98
C SER A 5 -5.84 -11.44 -2.08
N LEU A 6 -5.31 -10.56 -1.24
CA LEU A 6 -6.14 -9.67 -0.43
C LEU A 6 -6.74 -8.56 -1.28
N ASP A 7 -7.85 -7.97 -0.84
CA ASP A 7 -8.34 -6.73 -1.44
C ASP A 7 -7.31 -5.60 -1.32
N HIS A 8 -7.41 -4.61 -2.20
CA HIS A 8 -6.55 -3.43 -2.13
C HIS A 8 -6.98 -2.54 -0.96
N PRO A 9 -6.06 -2.13 -0.07
CA PRO A 9 -6.36 -1.14 0.96
C PRO A 9 -6.80 0.19 0.33
N GLU A 10 -7.62 0.95 1.04
CA GLU A 10 -7.99 2.30 0.64
C GLU A 10 -6.75 3.21 0.56
N LYS A 11 -6.91 4.37 -0.11
CA LYS A 11 -5.83 5.36 -0.17
C LYS A 11 -5.68 6.06 1.17
N PHE A 12 -4.45 6.19 1.65
CA PHE A 12 -4.15 6.96 2.84
C PHE A 12 -4.18 8.46 2.53
N ASN A 13 -4.93 9.20 3.32
CA ASN A 13 -5.16 10.64 3.15
C ASN A 13 -4.30 11.54 4.06
N GLY A 14 -3.31 10.96 4.74
CA GLY A 14 -2.47 11.70 5.69
C GLY A 14 -3.09 11.89 7.08
N ASN A 15 -4.30 11.38 7.36
CA ASN A 15 -4.91 11.49 8.68
C ASN A 15 -4.28 10.53 9.69
N ALA A 16 -3.76 11.06 10.80
CA ALA A 16 -3.18 10.28 11.87
C ALA A 16 -4.13 9.23 12.48
N PHE A 17 -5.44 9.51 12.55
CA PHE A 17 -6.42 8.56 13.12
C PHE A 17 -6.56 7.28 12.29
N GLY A 18 -6.41 7.37 10.97
CA GLY A 18 -6.50 6.22 10.06
C GLY A 18 -5.16 5.49 9.85
N TRP A 19 -4.07 6.01 10.39
CA TRP A 19 -2.71 5.53 10.10
C TRP A 19 -2.52 4.07 10.50
N GLU A 20 -2.78 3.72 11.75
CA GLU A 20 -2.50 2.37 12.26
C GLU A 20 -3.29 1.29 11.49
N THR A 21 -4.56 1.56 11.18
CA THR A 21 -5.41 0.66 10.40
C THR A 21 -4.88 0.50 8.98
N TRP A 22 -4.62 1.59 8.27
CA TRP A 22 -4.11 1.55 6.90
C TRP A 22 -2.74 0.86 6.83
N HIS A 23 -1.85 1.19 7.77
CA HIS A 23 -0.51 0.62 7.84
C HIS A 23 -0.54 -0.90 8.09
N ALA A 24 -1.43 -1.38 8.97
CA ALA A 24 -1.63 -2.80 9.18
C ALA A 24 -2.15 -3.52 7.92
N GLN A 25 -3.10 -2.90 7.20
CA GLN A 25 -3.63 -3.44 5.94
C GLN A 25 -2.55 -3.50 4.84
N ILE A 26 -1.75 -2.44 4.68
CA ILE A 26 -0.63 -2.42 3.73
C ILE A 26 0.40 -3.49 4.08
N LYS A 27 0.80 -3.64 5.34
CA LYS A 27 1.71 -4.70 5.78
C LYS A 27 1.16 -6.09 5.46
N ALA A 28 -0.13 -6.34 5.71
CA ALA A 28 -0.77 -7.60 5.39
C ALA A 28 -0.76 -7.88 3.87
N LYS A 29 -1.13 -6.87 3.07
CA LYS A 29 -1.13 -6.94 1.60
C LYS A 29 0.26 -7.24 1.04
N LEU A 30 1.28 -6.48 1.45
CA LEU A 30 2.65 -6.69 0.99
C LEU A 30 3.15 -8.08 1.36
N ARG A 31 2.84 -8.58 2.56
CA ARG A 31 3.27 -9.92 3.01
C ARG A 31 2.64 -11.06 2.21
N ILE A 32 1.35 -10.95 1.87
CA ILE A 32 0.61 -12.03 1.18
C ILE A 32 0.84 -11.95 -0.34
N ASP A 33 0.82 -10.73 -0.89
CA ASP A 33 0.85 -10.51 -2.33
C ASP A 33 2.24 -10.16 -2.87
N GLN A 34 3.30 -10.23 -2.05
CA GLN A 34 4.67 -9.90 -2.47
C GLN A 34 5.05 -10.55 -3.81
N ALA A 35 4.78 -11.85 -3.93
CA ALA A 35 5.13 -12.62 -5.13
C ALA A 35 4.33 -12.22 -6.37
N ALA A 36 3.16 -11.59 -6.19
CA ALA A 36 2.32 -11.08 -7.28
C ALA A 36 2.65 -9.61 -7.62
N ILE A 37 2.98 -8.80 -6.61
CA ILE A 37 3.37 -7.39 -6.79
C ILE A 37 4.76 -7.29 -7.45
N GLY A 38 5.71 -8.13 -7.03
CA GLY A 38 7.04 -8.21 -7.61
C GLY A 38 8.16 -7.78 -6.66
N GLY A 39 9.22 -7.22 -7.22
CA GLY A 39 10.43 -6.83 -6.48
C GLY A 39 10.27 -5.55 -5.64
N PRO A 40 11.34 -5.11 -4.96
CA PRO A 40 11.33 -3.94 -4.08
C PRO A 40 10.78 -2.66 -4.71
N GLU A 41 11.14 -2.40 -5.97
CA GLU A 41 10.64 -1.24 -6.73
C GLU A 41 9.12 -1.32 -6.95
N ALA A 42 8.61 -2.48 -7.34
CA ALA A 42 7.17 -2.67 -7.52
C ALA A 42 6.40 -2.57 -6.19
N LEU A 43 6.98 -3.07 -5.09
CA LEU A 43 6.41 -2.91 -3.74
C LEU A 43 6.38 -1.44 -3.32
N PHE A 44 7.43 -0.67 -3.61
CA PHE A 44 7.45 0.77 -3.37
C PHE A 44 6.33 1.48 -4.12
N TYR A 45 6.24 1.29 -5.45
CA TYR A 45 5.21 1.93 -6.25
C TYR A 45 3.80 1.47 -5.89
N TYR A 46 3.64 0.22 -5.46
CA TYR A 46 2.38 -0.25 -4.91
C TYR A 46 1.95 0.56 -3.67
N VAL A 47 2.85 0.76 -2.70
CA VAL A 47 2.56 1.56 -1.50
C VAL A 47 2.30 3.01 -1.88
N PHE A 48 3.12 3.58 -2.78
CA PHE A 48 2.97 4.96 -3.25
C PHE A 48 1.61 5.21 -3.91
N ASP A 49 1.11 4.29 -4.74
CA ASP A 49 -0.23 4.41 -5.35
C ASP A 49 -1.37 4.30 -4.32
N ARG A 50 -1.10 3.70 -3.15
CA ARG A 50 -2.04 3.65 -2.01
C ARG A 50 -1.95 4.90 -1.12
N LEU A 51 -1.24 5.95 -1.53
CA LEU A 51 -1.32 7.29 -0.95
C LEU A 51 -2.24 8.18 -1.79
N ASP A 52 -2.93 9.13 -1.18
CA ASP A 52 -3.65 10.17 -1.92
C ASP A 52 -2.68 11.19 -2.55
N GLY A 53 -3.16 11.99 -3.50
CA GLY A 53 -2.29 12.90 -4.27
C GLY A 53 -1.55 13.93 -3.40
N LYS A 54 -2.19 14.40 -2.32
CA LYS A 54 -1.54 15.32 -1.37
C LYS A 54 -0.40 14.62 -0.64
N THR A 55 -0.62 13.41 -0.14
CA THR A 55 0.40 12.64 0.59
C THR A 55 1.52 12.17 -0.34
N GLN A 56 1.21 11.82 -1.59
CA GLN A 56 2.22 11.49 -2.62
C GLN A 56 3.23 12.63 -2.82
N SER A 57 2.75 13.88 -2.89
CA SER A 57 3.63 15.05 -3.07
C SER A 57 4.60 15.30 -1.90
N LEU A 58 4.34 14.72 -0.72
CA LEU A 58 5.26 14.78 0.43
C LEU A 58 6.37 13.73 0.35
N VAL A 59 6.16 12.64 -0.39
CA VAL A 59 7.11 11.52 -0.52
C VAL A 59 8.02 11.71 -1.73
N MET A 60 7.46 12.13 -2.85
CA MET A 60 8.18 12.44 -4.09
C MET A 60 7.75 13.83 -4.59
N PRO A 61 8.40 14.91 -4.12
CA PRO A 61 8.12 16.28 -4.56
C PRO A 61 8.58 16.54 -6.01
#